data_AF-A0A5J6LDM8-F1
#
_entry.id   AF-A0A5J6LDM8-F1
#
_cell.length_a   1.000
_cell.length_b   1.000
_cell.length_c   1.000
_cell.angle_alpha   90.00
_cell.angle_beta   90.00
_cell.angle_gamma   90.00
#
_symmetry.space_group_name_H-M   'P 1'
#
loop_
_entity.id
_entity.type
_entity.pdbx_description
1 polymer ?
#
loop_
_entity_poly.entity_id
_entity_poly.type
_entity_poly.pdbx_seq_one_letter_code
_entity_poly.pdbx_strand_id
1 'polypeptide(L)'
;MYYSKTTNGFYSRTIHGDKIPEDAVEITKEIHMFLIEGQSQGKIIKADENFYPILVDPPPPTPTKIQAGFESDIQQRLDDFARTRNYSGIMSACTYATSTVPKFATEGQHCVNLRDATWAAAYQLLDEVLAGTRPMPSSIADIESDLPVLEWPE
;
A
#
# COMPACT_ATOMS: atom_id res chain seq x y z
N MET A 1 0.36 -2.95 -35.13
CA MET A 1 -0.19 -3.35 -33.80
C MET A 1 -1.44 -2.52 -33.62
N TYR A 2 -2.42 -2.93 -32.82
CA TYR A 2 -3.66 -2.19 -32.65
C TYR A 2 -3.94 -1.98 -31.16
N TYR A 3 -4.62 -0.89 -30.81
CA TYR A 3 -5.06 -0.59 -29.45
C TYR A 3 -6.55 -0.27 -29.46
N SER A 4 -7.33 -0.91 -28.59
CA SER A 4 -8.76 -0.61 -28.41
C SER A 4 -8.97 0.12 -27.10
N LYS A 5 -9.61 1.29 -27.16
CA LYS A 5 -9.97 2.09 -25.98
C LYS A 5 -11.01 1.38 -25.11
N THR A 6 -11.94 0.62 -25.71
CA THR A 6 -13.05 -0.02 -25.01
C THR A 6 -12.54 -1.12 -24.08
N THR A 7 -11.54 -1.86 -24.54
CA THR A 7 -10.93 -2.96 -23.78
C THR A 7 -9.67 -2.52 -23.03
N ASN A 8 -9.19 -1.30 -23.31
CA ASN A 8 -7.89 -0.80 -22.88
C ASN A 8 -6.75 -1.80 -23.16
N GLY A 9 -6.80 -2.45 -24.33
CA GLY A 9 -5.97 -3.61 -24.67
C GLY A 9 -5.27 -3.48 -26.01
N PHE A 10 -4.16 -4.22 -26.16
CA PHE A 10 -3.39 -4.33 -27.40
C PHE A 10 -3.76 -5.58 -28.20
N TYR A 11 -3.84 -5.42 -29.51
CA TYR A 11 -4.26 -6.46 -30.44
C TYR A 11 -3.28 -6.56 -31.62
N SER A 12 -3.02 -7.79 -32.06
CA SER A 12 -2.22 -8.07 -33.25
C SER A 12 -3.07 -8.83 -34.26
N ARG A 13 -3.10 -8.39 -35.52
CA ARG A 13 -3.85 -9.07 -36.60
C ARG A 13 -3.41 -10.51 -36.80
N THR A 14 -2.14 -10.82 -36.58
CA THR A 14 -1.60 -12.18 -36.67
C THR A 14 -2.11 -13.10 -35.57
N ILE A 15 -2.38 -12.57 -34.38
CA ILE A 15 -2.82 -13.34 -33.20
C ILE A 15 -4.35 -13.36 -33.10
N HIS A 16 -4.99 -12.23 -33.36
CA HIS A 16 -6.41 -12.00 -33.06
C HIS A 16 -7.31 -12.04 -34.29
N GLY A 17 -6.76 -11.88 -35.51
CA GLY A 17 -7.55 -11.92 -36.76
C GLY A 17 -8.74 -10.97 -36.73
N ASP A 18 -9.94 -11.51 -36.94
CA ASP A 18 -11.21 -10.76 -36.96
C ASP A 18 -11.77 -10.46 -35.56
N LYS A 19 -11.11 -10.93 -34.48
CA LYS A 19 -11.50 -10.63 -33.09
C LYS A 19 -10.95 -9.28 -32.59
N ILE A 20 -10.42 -8.45 -33.48
CA ILE A 20 -9.98 -7.10 -33.16
C ILE A 20 -11.23 -6.21 -33.04
N PRO A 21 -11.40 -5.49 -31.92
CA PRO A 21 -12.51 -4.55 -31.78
C PRO A 21 -12.55 -3.51 -32.91
N GLU A 22 -13.76 -3.11 -33.33
CA GLU A 22 -13.94 -2.09 -34.39
C GLU A 22 -13.38 -0.71 -33.98
N ASP A 23 -13.29 -0.45 -32.68
CA ASP A 23 -12.73 0.80 -32.13
C ASP A 23 -11.20 0.79 -32.03
N ALA A 24 -10.54 -0.27 -32.53
CA ALA A 24 -9.10 -0.41 -32.41
C ALA A 24 -8.36 0.49 -33.42
N VAL A 25 -7.48 1.35 -32.91
CA VAL A 25 -6.61 2.20 -33.71
C VAL A 25 -5.27 1.51 -33.95
N GLU A 26 -4.68 1.70 -35.13
CA GLU A 26 -3.36 1.16 -35.44
C GLU A 26 -2.27 1.97 -34.72
N ILE A 27 -1.35 1.27 -34.07
CA ILE A 27 -0.16 1.82 -33.43
C ILE A 27 1.10 1.14 -33.95
N THR A 28 2.20 1.88 -33.95
CA THR A 28 3.51 1.36 -34.32
C THR A 28 4.06 0.43 -33.22
N LYS A 29 5.07 -0.37 -33.57
CA LYS A 29 5.72 -1.25 -32.58
C LYS A 29 6.47 -0.44 -31.53
N GLU A 30 7.01 0.70 -31.92
CA GLU A 30 7.75 1.63 -31.07
C GLU A 30 6.82 2.26 -30.03
N ILE A 31 5.62 2.71 -30.43
CA ILE A 31 4.59 3.20 -29.52
C ILE A 31 4.17 2.10 -28.54
N HIS A 32 3.91 0.89 -29.05
CA HIS A 32 3.58 -0.24 -28.18
C HIS A 32 4.68 -0.53 -27.15
N MET A 33 5.95 -0.58 -27.57
CA MET A 33 7.08 -0.78 -26.66
C MET A 33 7.18 0.33 -25.60
N PHE A 34 7.06 1.59 -26.02
CA PHE A 34 7.08 2.74 -25.12
C PHE A 34 5.97 2.67 -24.06
N LEU A 35 4.76 2.25 -24.46
CA LEU A 35 3.62 2.10 -23.56
C LEU A 35 3.83 0.97 -22.55
N ILE A 36 4.36 -0.18 -22.98
CA ILE A 36 4.66 -1.31 -22.10
C ILE A 36 5.79 -0.95 -21.11
N GLU A 37 6.81 -0.23 -21.58
CA GLU A 37 7.87 0.28 -20.71
C GLU A 37 7.30 1.24 -19.65
N GLY A 38 6.48 2.21 -20.05
CA GLY A 38 5.83 3.12 -19.12
C GLY A 38 4.91 2.41 -18.10
N GLN A 39 4.18 1.39 -18.55
CA GLN A 39 3.38 0.56 -17.64
C GLN A 39 4.26 -0.18 -16.63
N SER A 40 5.43 -0.68 -17.04
CA SER A 40 6.40 -1.30 -16.12
C SER A 40 6.99 -0.31 -15.11
N GLN A 41 6.96 0.99 -15.42
CA GLN A 41 7.36 2.08 -14.52
C GLN A 41 6.20 2.59 -13.64
N GLY A 42 5.03 1.93 -13.68
CA GLY A 42 3.88 2.24 -12.83
C GLY A 42 2.91 3.30 -13.40
N LYS A 43 3.12 3.76 -14.63
CA LYS A 43 2.14 4.61 -15.33
C LYS A 43 0.96 3.76 -15.81
N ILE A 44 -0.17 4.43 -16.07
CA ILE A 44 -1.35 3.78 -16.65
C ILE A 44 -1.49 4.16 -18.12
N ILE A 45 -1.93 3.20 -18.92
CA ILE A 45 -2.28 3.43 -20.33
C ILE A 45 -3.75 3.82 -20.37
N LYS A 46 -4.04 4.96 -21.03
CA LYS A 46 -5.39 5.46 -21.25
C LYS A 46 -5.50 6.01 -22.67
N ALA A 47 -6.68 5.90 -23.27
CA ALA A 47 -6.97 6.55 -24.56
C ALA A 47 -7.07 8.08 -24.40
N ASP A 48 -6.47 8.82 -25.32
CA ASP A 48 -6.65 10.27 -25.47
C ASP A 48 -7.94 10.62 -26.23
N GLU A 49 -8.13 11.91 -26.54
CA GLU A 49 -9.29 12.41 -27.30
C GLU A 49 -9.34 11.86 -28.74
N ASN A 50 -8.20 11.46 -29.30
CA ASN A 50 -8.08 10.87 -30.63
C ASN A 50 -8.13 9.33 -30.60
N PHE A 51 -8.43 8.73 -29.44
CA PHE A 51 -8.47 7.29 -29.19
C PHE A 51 -7.11 6.58 -29.27
N TYR A 52 -6.01 7.33 -29.24
CA TYR A 52 -4.66 6.78 -29.18
C TYR A 52 -4.24 6.52 -27.72
N PRO A 53 -3.48 5.44 -27.47
CA PRO A 53 -2.98 5.15 -26.14
C PRO A 53 -1.88 6.14 -25.74
N ILE A 54 -2.05 6.76 -24.59
CA ILE A 54 -1.06 7.62 -23.94
C ILE A 54 -0.72 7.09 -22.54
N LEU A 55 0.49 7.39 -22.08
CA LEU A 55 0.88 7.17 -20.69
C LEU A 55 0.44 8.35 -19.84
N VAL A 56 -0.26 8.07 -18.75
CA VAL A 56 -0.58 9.07 -17.73
C VAL A 56 -0.18 8.54 -16.36
N ASP A 57 0.07 9.46 -15.44
CA ASP A 57 0.32 9.07 -14.05
C ASP A 57 -0.96 8.49 -13.43
N PRO A 58 -0.84 7.47 -12.57
CA PRO A 58 -2.00 6.96 -11.85
C PRO A 58 -2.61 8.08 -11.01
N PRO A 59 -3.93 8.09 -10.81
CA PRO A 59 -4.54 9.02 -9.87
C PRO A 59 -3.92 8.81 -8.48
N PRO A 60 -3.80 9.88 -7.66
CA PRO A 60 -3.40 9.74 -6.27
C PRO A 60 -4.22 8.66 -5.55
N PRO A 61 -3.63 7.91 -4.61
CA PRO A 61 -4.36 6.92 -3.83
C PRO A 61 -5.54 7.59 -3.11
N THR A 62 -6.66 6.86 -3.04
CA THR A 62 -7.83 7.34 -2.29
C THR A 62 -7.50 7.42 -0.80
N PRO A 63 -8.19 8.26 -0.01
CA PRO A 63 -7.98 8.34 1.44
C PRO A 63 -8.01 6.97 2.13
N THR A 64 -8.95 6.09 1.74
CA THR A 64 -9.03 4.71 2.24
C THR A 64 -7.81 3.86 1.90
N LYS A 65 -7.23 4.01 0.71
CA LYS A 65 -6.00 3.30 0.33
C LYS A 65 -4.81 3.80 1.14
N ILE A 66 -4.74 5.11 1.39
CA ILE A 66 -3.67 5.68 2.19
C ILE A 66 -3.79 5.17 3.64
N GLN A 67 -4.98 5.23 4.22
CA GLN A 67 -5.25 4.71 5.57
C GLN A 67 -4.85 3.24 5.71
N ALA A 68 -5.25 2.38 4.76
CA ALA A 68 -4.86 0.96 4.76
C ALA A 68 -3.33 0.77 4.67
N GLY A 69 -2.62 1.64 3.96
CA GLY A 69 -1.16 1.65 3.93
C GLY A 69 -0.56 1.94 5.31
N PHE A 70 -1.05 2.98 5.99
CA PHE A 70 -0.62 3.32 7.35
C PHE A 70 -0.91 2.20 8.35
N GLU A 71 -2.10 1.60 8.30
CA GLU A 71 -2.46 0.46 9.15
C GLU A 71 -1.50 -0.72 8.93
N SER A 72 -1.18 -1.03 7.67
CA SER A 72 -0.23 -2.09 7.32
C SER A 72 1.18 -1.79 7.85
N ASP A 73 1.67 -0.55 7.67
CA ASP A 73 3.02 -0.16 8.10
C ASP A 73 3.16 -0.17 9.64
N ILE A 74 2.14 0.31 10.35
CA ILE A 74 2.11 0.29 11.83
C ILE A 74 2.09 -1.14 12.35
N GLN A 75 1.26 -2.00 11.73
CA GLN A 75 1.20 -3.41 12.07
C GLN A 75 2.54 -4.11 11.84
N GLN A 76 3.18 -3.86 10.70
CA GLN A 76 4.49 -4.40 10.36
C GLN A 76 5.57 -3.94 11.36
N ARG A 77 5.58 -2.65 11.72
CA ARG A 77 6.49 -2.08 12.73
C ARG A 77 6.38 -2.79 14.08
N LEU A 78 5.16 -3.04 14.56
CA LEU A 78 4.91 -3.77 15.81
C LEU A 78 5.30 -5.25 15.71
N ASP A 79 5.01 -5.88 14.58
CA ASP A 79 5.36 -7.28 14.34
C ASP A 79 6.87 -7.49 14.28
N ASP A 80 7.60 -6.60 13.61
CA ASP A 80 9.06 -6.66 13.53
C ASP A 80 9.71 -6.46 14.90
N PHE A 81 9.18 -5.53 15.70
CA PHE A 81 9.60 -5.40 17.09
C PHE A 81 9.41 -6.71 17.87
N ALA A 82 8.23 -7.33 17.80
CA ALA A 82 7.99 -8.60 18.49
C ALA A 82 8.92 -9.72 18.00
N ARG A 83 9.23 -9.78 16.70
CA ARG A 83 10.17 -10.75 16.11
C ARG A 83 11.58 -10.65 16.66
N THR A 84 12.00 -9.49 17.19
CA THR A 84 13.31 -9.37 17.86
C THR A 84 13.46 -10.28 19.09
N ARG A 85 12.34 -10.75 19.67
CA ARG A 85 12.31 -11.78 20.74
C ARG A 85 11.72 -13.12 20.28
N ASN A 86 11.77 -13.41 18.97
CA ASN A 86 11.35 -14.67 18.35
C ASN A 86 9.84 -14.99 18.43
N TYR A 87 9.00 -13.98 18.67
CA TYR A 87 7.56 -14.12 18.43
C TYR A 87 7.29 -14.09 16.91
N SER A 88 6.19 -14.70 16.45
CA SER A 88 5.81 -14.63 15.03
C SER A 88 5.32 -13.24 14.60
N GLY A 89 4.84 -12.45 15.56
CA GLY A 89 4.38 -11.07 15.43
C GLY A 89 3.80 -10.56 16.75
N ILE A 90 3.36 -9.31 16.79
CA ILE A 90 2.88 -8.62 18.00
C ILE A 90 1.70 -9.35 18.64
N MET A 91 0.78 -9.86 17.82
CA MET A 91 -0.37 -10.62 18.32
C MET A 91 0.08 -11.85 19.11
N SER A 92 1.09 -12.58 18.60
CA SER A 92 1.65 -13.74 19.29
C SER A 92 2.37 -13.38 20.57
N ALA A 93 3.00 -12.20 20.67
CA ALA A 93 3.59 -11.76 21.92
C ALA A 93 2.49 -11.42 22.95
N CYS A 94 1.46 -10.66 22.52
CA CYS A 94 0.33 -10.28 23.36
C CYS A 94 -0.44 -11.48 23.94
N THR A 95 -0.53 -12.61 23.23
CA THR A 95 -1.24 -13.80 23.76
C THR A 95 -0.60 -14.37 25.02
N TYR A 96 0.68 -14.07 25.30
CA TYR A 96 1.36 -14.51 26.50
C TYR A 96 1.12 -13.62 27.72
N ALA A 97 0.33 -12.54 27.63
CA ALA A 97 0.09 -11.61 28.74
C ALA A 97 -0.38 -12.30 30.05
N THR A 98 -1.09 -13.43 29.95
CA THR A 98 -1.57 -14.22 31.10
C THR A 98 -0.81 -15.53 31.32
N SER A 99 0.38 -15.65 30.74
CA SER A 99 1.23 -16.84 30.90
C SER A 99 1.56 -17.11 32.37
N THR A 100 1.69 -18.37 32.74
CA THR A 100 2.21 -18.77 34.05
C THR A 100 3.73 -18.67 34.14
N VAL A 101 4.42 -18.45 33.01
CA VAL A 101 5.87 -18.21 32.96
C VAL A 101 6.12 -16.71 33.11
N PRO A 102 6.78 -16.24 34.19
CA PRO A 102 6.89 -14.81 34.49
C PRO A 102 7.47 -13.98 33.35
N LYS A 103 8.52 -14.47 32.70
CA LYS A 103 9.14 -13.80 31.54
C LYS A 103 8.12 -13.52 30.44
N PHE A 104 7.37 -14.53 30.02
CA PHE A 104 6.40 -14.41 28.93
C PHE A 104 5.18 -13.57 29.33
N ALA A 105 4.77 -13.63 30.59
CA ALA A 105 3.71 -12.76 31.13
C ALA A 105 4.12 -11.28 31.07
N THR A 106 5.32 -10.94 31.56
CA THR A 106 5.86 -9.58 31.51
C THR A 106 6.01 -9.08 30.07
N GLU A 107 6.63 -9.86 29.19
CA GLU A 107 6.79 -9.52 27.78
C GLU A 107 5.43 -9.35 27.08
N GLY A 108 4.50 -10.28 27.30
CA GLY A 108 3.19 -10.26 26.67
C GLY A 108 2.33 -9.08 27.12
N GLN A 109 2.32 -8.78 28.42
CA GLN A 109 1.59 -7.61 28.94
C GLN A 109 2.20 -6.30 28.44
N HIS A 110 3.53 -6.23 28.34
CA HIS A 110 4.22 -5.08 27.75
C HIS A 110 3.83 -4.88 26.28
N CYS A 111 3.82 -5.94 25.48
CA CYS A 111 3.38 -5.88 24.09
C CYS A 111 1.92 -5.44 23.93
N VAL A 112 1.03 -5.86 24.84
CA VAL A 112 -0.37 -5.38 24.87
C VAL A 112 -0.39 -3.86 25.04
N ASN A 113 0.31 -3.36 26.05
CA ASN A 113 0.33 -1.93 26.36
C ASN A 113 0.95 -1.11 25.21
N LEU A 114 2.07 -1.55 24.64
CA LEU A 114 2.71 -0.89 23.49
C LEU A 114 1.81 -0.86 22.26
N ARG A 115 1.16 -1.98 21.94
CA ARG A 115 0.24 -2.08 20.81
C ARG A 115 -0.93 -1.12 20.99
N ASP A 116 -1.54 -1.11 22.17
CA ASP A 116 -2.69 -0.26 22.47
C ASP A 116 -2.31 1.23 22.41
N ALA A 117 -1.18 1.62 22.99
CA ALA A 117 -0.67 2.99 22.90
C ALA A 117 -0.35 3.41 21.45
N THR A 118 0.22 2.51 20.66
CA THR A 118 0.55 2.77 19.25
C THR A 118 -0.70 3.03 18.41
N TRP A 119 -1.73 2.19 18.55
CA TRP A 119 -2.99 2.39 17.83
C TRP A 119 -3.76 3.62 18.32
N ALA A 120 -3.73 3.92 19.62
CA ALA A 120 -4.32 5.14 20.15
C ALA A 120 -3.68 6.40 19.52
N ALA A 121 -2.34 6.45 19.47
CA ALA A 121 -1.62 7.54 18.80
C ALA A 121 -1.96 7.62 17.31
N ALA A 122 -1.98 6.50 16.60
CA ALA A 122 -2.30 6.45 15.18
C ALA A 122 -3.71 6.98 14.86
N TYR A 123 -4.71 6.62 15.67
CA TYR A 123 -6.07 7.13 15.47
C TYR A 123 -6.21 8.61 15.82
N GLN A 124 -5.49 9.10 16.83
CA GLN A 124 -5.45 10.53 17.11
C GLN A 124 -4.88 11.31 15.91
N LEU A 125 -3.83 10.81 15.26
CA LEU A 125 -3.27 11.42 14.06
C LEU A 125 -4.27 11.41 12.90
N LEU A 126 -5.02 10.32 12.74
CA LEU A 126 -6.09 10.25 11.74
C LEU A 126 -7.16 11.31 12.01
N ASP A 127 -7.58 11.49 13.26
CA ASP A 127 -8.57 12.50 13.65
C ASP A 127 -8.06 13.93 13.34
N GLU A 128 -6.78 14.22 13.60
CA GLU A 128 -6.16 15.51 13.26
C GLU A 128 -6.13 15.77 11.75
N VAL A 129 -5.84 14.73 10.95
CA VAL A 129 -5.87 14.81 9.49
C VAL A 129 -7.30 15.05 8.98
N LEU A 130 -8.29 14.33 9.51
CA LEU A 130 -9.69 14.49 9.16
C LEU A 130 -10.26 15.85 9.59
N ALA A 131 -9.78 16.40 10.71
CA ALA A 131 -10.09 17.74 11.18
C ALA A 131 -9.38 18.85 10.37
N GLY A 132 -8.43 18.48 9.51
CA GLY A 132 -7.62 19.43 8.72
C GLY A 132 -6.59 20.20 9.55
N THR A 133 -6.31 19.77 10.78
CA THR A 133 -5.29 20.38 11.65
C THR A 133 -3.89 19.83 11.38
N ARG A 134 -3.79 18.70 10.70
CA ARG A 134 -2.54 18.08 10.23
C ARG A 134 -2.63 17.76 8.73
N PRO A 135 -1.59 18.04 7.92
CA PRO A 135 -1.57 17.60 6.54
C PRO A 135 -1.51 16.07 6.45
N MET A 136 -2.06 15.49 5.37
CA MET A 136 -1.99 14.05 5.13
C MET A 136 -0.52 13.60 5.08
N PRO A 137 -0.08 12.68 5.96
CA PRO A 137 1.26 12.13 5.88
C PRO A 137 1.43 11.27 4.62
N SER A 138 2.64 11.23 4.09
CA SER A 138 3.00 10.51 2.87
C SER A 138 3.53 9.10 3.13
N SER A 139 4.09 8.87 4.32
CA SER A 139 4.59 7.56 4.78
C SER A 139 4.62 7.48 6.31
N ILE A 140 4.82 6.28 6.87
CA ILE A 140 4.97 6.09 8.32
C ILE A 140 6.14 6.91 8.92
N ALA A 141 7.18 7.22 8.13
CA ALA A 141 8.30 8.03 8.58
C ALA A 141 7.88 9.46 8.99
N ASP A 142 6.78 9.98 8.42
CA ASP A 142 6.25 11.32 8.75
C ASP A 142 5.53 11.36 10.10
N ILE A 143 5.23 10.19 10.68
CA ILE A 143 4.52 10.05 11.96
C ILE A 143 5.31 9.25 13.00
N GLU A 144 6.52 8.78 12.66
CA GLU A 144 7.27 7.86 13.51
C GLU A 144 7.59 8.48 14.88
N SER A 145 7.88 9.78 14.93
CA SER A 145 8.11 10.53 16.17
C SER A 145 6.86 10.74 17.03
N ASP A 146 5.67 10.62 16.43
CA ASP A 146 4.40 10.71 17.15
C ASP A 146 3.97 9.37 17.77
N LEU A 147 4.57 8.27 17.29
CA LEU A 147 4.28 6.93 17.80
C LEU A 147 5.16 6.60 19.02
N PRO A 148 4.67 5.76 19.95
CA PRO A 148 5.49 5.29 21.07
C PRO A 148 6.77 4.60 20.61
N VAL A 149 7.86 4.85 21.34
CA VAL A 149 9.13 4.14 21.16
C VAL A 149 8.92 2.67 21.48
N LEU A 150 9.42 1.78 20.62
CA LEU A 150 9.34 0.34 20.81
C LEU A 150 10.63 -0.15 21.48
N GLU A 151 10.53 -0.38 22.78
CA GLU A 151 11.59 -0.95 23.60
C GLU A 151 11.02 -2.08 24.47
N TRP A 152 11.85 -3.04 24.83
CA TRP A 152 11.43 -4.12 25.72
C TRP A 152 11.61 -3.73 27.19
N PRO A 153 10.83 -4.31 28.12
CA PRO A 153 11.06 -4.08 29.54
C PRO A 153 12.42 -4.69 29.95
N GLU A 154 13.05 -4.03 30.93
CA GLU A 154 14.28 -4.50 31.60
C GLU A 154 14.11 -5.89 32.25
#